data_AF-A0A1I0YTL3-F1
#
_entry.id   AF-A0A1I0YTL3-F1
#
_cell.length_a   1.000
_cell.length_b   1.000
_cell.length_c   1.000
_cell.angle_alpha   90.00
_cell.angle_beta   90.00
_cell.angle_gamma   90.00
#
_symmetry.space_group_name_H-M   'P 1'
#
loop_
_entity.id
_entity.type
_entity.pdbx_description
1 polymer ?
#
loop_
_entity_poly.entity_id
_entity_poly.type
_entity_poly.pdbx_seq_one_letter_code
_entity_poly.pdbx_strand_id
1 'polypeptide(L)'
;MENELVMVSVNENNEPVISGRELHEFLQVKTPYTMWFNRMCEYGFSENIDYVTKMLERSDGKAGKPLTDHILTSDMAKEIAMVQLNERGKLARQHFIEIEKKWNSPENVMARALIMANNNIIELKGTIQMLEPKAKFADAKGYEHGIL
;
A
#
# COMPACT_ATOMS: atom_id res chain seq x y z
N MET A 1 21.44 -11.13 10.56
CA MET A 1 21.27 -9.88 11.32
C MET A 1 19.84 -9.91 11.82
N GLU A 2 19.62 -9.88 13.14
CA GLU A 2 18.26 -9.72 13.66
C GLU A 2 17.79 -8.31 13.31
N ASN A 3 16.70 -8.18 12.56
CA ASN A 3 16.06 -6.89 12.34
C ASN A 3 15.51 -6.40 13.69
N GLU A 4 16.00 -5.25 14.16
CA GLU A 4 15.52 -4.63 15.40
C GLU A 4 14.09 -4.07 15.24
N LEU A 5 13.68 -3.78 14.00
CA LEU A 5 12.36 -3.23 13.67
C LEU A 5 11.82 -3.84 12.36
N VAL A 6 10.49 -3.92 12.26
CA VAL A 6 9.80 -4.35 11.02
C VAL A 6 9.86 -3.20 10.01
N MET A 7 10.25 -3.50 8.77
CA MET A 7 10.25 -2.49 7.72
C MET A 7 8.82 -2.09 7.36
N VAL A 8 8.59 -0.78 7.25
CA VAL A 8 7.33 -0.22 6.76
C VAL A 8 7.59 0.49 5.46
N SER A 9 6.84 0.09 4.43
CA SER A 9 6.90 0.66 3.08
C SER A 9 5.66 1.51 2.83
N VAL A 10 5.60 2.17 1.68
CA VAL A 10 4.47 3.01 1.30
C VAL A 10 3.88 2.49 -0.01
N ASN A 11 2.56 2.37 -0.09
CA ASN A 11 1.87 1.96 -1.33
C ASN A 11 1.70 3.14 -2.30
N GLU A 12 1.06 2.89 -3.44
CA GLU A 12 0.77 3.89 -4.47
C GLU A 12 -0.12 5.04 -3.97
N ASN A 13 -0.96 4.78 -2.96
CA ASN A 13 -1.82 5.77 -2.31
C ASN A 13 -1.11 6.55 -1.20
N ASN A 14 0.20 6.35 -1.04
CA ASN A 14 1.03 6.96 0.00
C ASN A 14 0.60 6.55 1.44
N GLU A 15 0.10 5.32 1.60
CA GLU A 15 -0.30 4.71 2.87
C GLU A 15 0.76 3.71 3.35
N PRO A 16 1.02 3.63 4.68
CA PRO A 16 2.00 2.71 5.24
C PRO A 16 1.52 1.26 5.15
N VAL A 17 2.34 0.40 4.58
CA VAL A 17 2.06 -1.03 4.39
C VAL A 17 3.24 -1.90 4.81
N ILE A 18 2.94 -3.12 5.25
CA ILE A 18 3.88 -4.05 5.89
C ILE A 18 3.88 -5.38 5.13
N SER A 19 5.06 -5.97 4.89
CA SER A 19 5.12 -7.36 4.42
C SER A 19 4.71 -8.31 5.53
N GLY A 20 3.73 -9.18 5.26
CA GLY A 20 3.31 -10.21 6.19
C GLY A 20 4.44 -11.18 6.52
N ARG A 21 5.31 -11.50 5.55
CA ARG A 21 6.47 -12.36 5.78
C ARG A 21 7.51 -11.72 6.70
N GLU A 22 7.81 -10.45 6.49
CA GLU A 22 8.75 -9.73 7.36
C GLU A 22 8.18 -9.60 8.78
N LEU A 23 6.88 -9.33 8.91
CA LEU A 23 6.21 -9.32 10.21
C LEU A 23 6.27 -10.71 10.88
N HIS A 24 5.99 -11.78 10.14
CA HIS A 24 6.07 -13.16 10.65
C HIS A 24 7.46 -13.52 11.16
N GLU A 25 8.49 -13.19 10.39
CA GLU A 25 9.89 -13.41 10.75
C GLU A 25 10.27 -12.62 12.00
N PHE A 26 9.91 -11.33 12.05
CA PHE A 26 10.17 -10.47 13.20
C PHE A 26 9.49 -10.96 14.48
N LEU A 27 8.25 -11.44 14.37
CA LEU A 27 7.48 -11.99 15.50
C LEU A 27 8.04 -13.33 15.99
N GLN A 28 9.00 -13.93 15.27
CA GLN A 28 9.63 -15.21 15.59
C GLN A 28 8.62 -16.35 15.78
N VAL A 29 7.56 -16.34 14.98
CA VAL A 29 6.52 -17.36 15.06
C VAL A 29 7.02 -18.67 14.45
N LYS A 30 6.98 -19.75 15.24
CA LYS A 30 7.45 -21.08 14.83
C LYS A 30 6.58 -21.73 13.77
N THR A 31 5.28 -21.40 13.74
CA THR A 31 4.34 -21.92 12.74
C THR A 31 4.75 -21.44 11.35
N PRO A 32 4.81 -22.33 10.34
CA PRO A 32 5.14 -21.93 8.97
C PRO A 32 4.22 -20.82 8.47
N TYR A 33 4.80 -19.85 7.73
CA TYR A 33 4.12 -18.62 7.31
C TYR A 33 2.71 -18.86 6.73
N THR A 34 2.55 -19.77 5.77
CA THR A 34 1.24 -19.99 5.12
C THR A 34 0.17 -20.47 6.10
N MET A 35 0.55 -21.36 7.03
CA MET A 35 -0.39 -21.85 8.05
C MET A 35 -0.70 -20.77 9.07
N TRP A 36 0.31 -20.00 9.49
CA TRP A 36 0.14 -18.89 10.40
C TRP A 36 -0.75 -17.80 9.81
N PHE A 37 -0.50 -17.40 8.55
CA PHE A 37 -1.22 -16.33 7.89
C PHE A 37 -2.69 -16.70 7.68
N ASN A 38 -2.99 -17.91 7.21
CA ASN A 38 -4.37 -18.39 7.08
C ASN A 38 -5.12 -18.31 8.41
N ARG A 39 -4.47 -18.66 9.53
CA ARG A 39 -5.05 -18.51 10.87
C ARG A 39 -5.21 -17.04 11.28
N MET A 40 -4.34 -16.13 10.85
CA MET A 40 -4.52 -14.70 11.12
C MET A 40 -5.72 -14.13 10.38
N CYS A 41 -5.99 -14.58 9.15
CA CYS A 41 -7.19 -14.17 8.40
C CYS A 41 -8.50 -14.56 9.10
N GLU A 42 -8.52 -15.62 9.92
CA GLU A 42 -9.70 -16.05 10.70
C GLU A 42 -10.15 -15.01 11.75
N TYR A 43 -9.32 -14.01 12.06
CA TYR A 43 -9.66 -12.93 13.00
C TYR A 43 -10.55 -11.83 12.39
N GLY A 44 -11.05 -12.01 11.17
CA GLY A 44 -11.99 -11.09 10.52
C GLY A 44 -11.37 -10.19 9.46
N PHE A 45 -10.12 -10.43 9.05
CA PHE A 45 -9.48 -9.68 7.97
C PHE A 45 -9.93 -10.15 6.59
N SER A 46 -10.06 -9.20 5.67
CA SER A 46 -10.53 -9.42 4.31
C SER A 46 -9.50 -9.03 3.26
N GLU A 47 -9.36 -9.87 2.24
CA GLU A 47 -8.50 -9.56 1.09
C GLU A 47 -9.03 -8.34 0.31
N ASN A 48 -8.11 -7.50 -0.17
CA ASN A 48 -8.35 -6.19 -0.79
C ASN A 48 -8.90 -5.11 0.14
N ILE A 49 -9.03 -5.39 1.44
CA ILE A 49 -9.37 -4.41 2.48
C ILE A 49 -8.19 -4.29 3.44
N ASP A 50 -7.83 -5.40 4.08
CA ASP A 50 -6.81 -5.45 5.12
C ASP A 50 -5.46 -5.92 4.60
N TYR A 51 -5.46 -6.68 3.50
CA TYR A 51 -4.25 -7.13 2.84
C TYR A 51 -4.46 -7.39 1.35
N VAL A 52 -3.36 -7.39 0.59
CA VAL A 52 -3.33 -7.86 -0.80
C VAL A 52 -2.30 -8.96 -0.98
N THR A 53 -2.65 -9.98 -1.74
CA THR A 53 -1.75 -11.11 -2.03
C THR A 53 -0.73 -10.73 -3.09
N LYS A 54 0.56 -10.92 -2.80
CA LYS A 54 1.68 -10.67 -3.71
C LYS A 54 2.43 -11.96 -4.00
N MET A 55 2.52 -12.33 -5.28
CA MET A 55 3.40 -13.42 -5.70
C MET A 55 4.83 -12.91 -5.82
N LEU A 56 5.74 -13.56 -5.09
CA LEU A 56 7.16 -13.33 -5.18
C LEU A 56 7.76 -14.27 -6.22
N GLU A 57 8.55 -13.68 -7.12
CA GLU A 57 9.36 -14.45 -8.06
C GLU A 57 10.37 -15.30 -7.30
N ARG A 58 10.56 -16.53 -7.78
CA ARG A 58 11.56 -17.41 -7.19
C ARG A 58 12.94 -16.97 -7.69
N SER A 59 13.86 -16.74 -6.78
CA SER A 59 15.25 -16.41 -7.09
C SER A 59 16.02 -17.56 -7.76
N ASP A 60 15.49 -18.80 -7.72
CA ASP A 60 16.14 -20.00 -8.26
C ASP A 60 15.81 -20.29 -9.74
N GLY A 61 14.93 -19.52 -10.38
CA GLY A 61 14.56 -19.67 -11.80
C GLY A 61 13.90 -21.02 -12.15
N LYS A 62 13.53 -21.84 -11.14
CA LYS A 62 12.96 -23.17 -11.36
C LYS A 62 11.44 -23.10 -11.50
N ALA A 63 10.90 -23.94 -12.38
CA ALA A 63 9.46 -24.16 -12.51
C ALA A 63 8.91 -24.74 -11.19
N GLY A 64 8.02 -24.01 -10.52
CA GLY A 64 7.41 -24.39 -9.25
C GLY A 64 6.44 -23.32 -8.76
N LYS A 65 5.66 -23.63 -7.72
CA LYS A 65 4.70 -22.68 -7.14
C LYS A 65 5.45 -21.42 -6.66
N PRO A 66 5.08 -20.21 -7.10
CA PRO A 66 5.68 -18.97 -6.64
C PRO A 66 5.44 -18.78 -5.14
N LEU A 67 6.37 -18.10 -4.48
CA LEU A 67 6.26 -17.85 -3.04
C LEU A 67 5.22 -16.76 -2.80
N THR A 68 4.23 -17.01 -1.95
CA THR A 68 3.15 -16.05 -1.69
C THR A 68 3.49 -15.18 -0.48
N ASP A 69 3.45 -13.87 -0.61
CA ASP A 69 3.46 -12.91 0.50
C ASP A 69 2.15 -12.12 0.51
N HIS A 70 1.90 -11.38 1.58
CA HIS A 70 0.71 -10.56 1.74
C HIS A 70 1.14 -9.19 2.23
N ILE A 71 0.75 -8.15 1.51
CA ILE A 71 1.00 -6.77 1.89
C ILE A 71 -0.17 -6.32 2.78
N LEU A 72 0.14 -6.04 4.03
CA LEU A 72 -0.83 -5.74 5.09
C LEU A 72 -1.00 -4.23 5.25
N THR A 73 -2.21 -3.79 5.55
CA THR A 73 -2.45 -2.45 6.09
C THR A 73 -1.79 -2.30 7.47
N SER A 74 -1.52 -1.06 7.87
CA SER A 74 -1.01 -0.77 9.20
C SER A 74 -1.94 -1.25 10.32
N ASP A 75 -3.25 -1.18 10.10
CA ASP A 75 -4.26 -1.63 11.06
C ASP A 75 -4.21 -3.15 11.30
N MET A 76 -4.23 -3.93 10.23
CA MET A 76 -4.08 -5.38 10.32
C MET A 76 -2.75 -5.78 10.99
N ALA A 77 -1.65 -5.12 10.64
CA ALA A 77 -0.34 -5.41 11.24
C ALA A 77 -0.30 -5.13 12.75
N LYS A 78 -0.93 -4.03 13.20
CA LYS A 78 -1.07 -3.71 14.65
C LYS A 78 -1.87 -4.78 15.38
N GLU A 79 -2.98 -5.24 14.81
CA GLU A 79 -3.81 -6.27 15.42
C GLU A 79 -3.12 -7.63 15.47
N ILE A 80 -2.46 -8.05 14.39
CA ILE A 80 -1.67 -9.29 14.37
C ILE A 80 -0.57 -9.27 15.44
N ALA A 81 0.11 -8.13 15.59
CA ALA A 81 1.13 -7.95 16.62
C ALA A 81 0.56 -8.08 18.04
N MET A 82 -0.68 -7.63 18.26
CA MET A 82 -1.40 -7.81 19.53
C MET A 82 -1.77 -9.28 19.79
N VAL A 83 -2.22 -10.00 18.76
CA VAL A 83 -2.64 -11.43 18.87
C VAL A 83 -1.48 -12.33 19.30
N GLN A 84 -0.24 -12.05 18.90
CA GLN A 84 0.89 -12.92 19.27
C GLN A 84 1.24 -12.90 20.75
N LEU A 85 0.84 -11.85 21.48
CA LEU A 85 1.03 -11.72 22.93
C LEU A 85 2.46 -12.05 23.41
N ASN A 86 3.47 -11.58 22.69
CA ASN A 86 4.89 -11.81 23.01
C ASN A 86 5.70 -10.50 22.93
N GLU A 87 6.94 -10.50 23.44
CA GLU A 87 7.78 -9.29 23.47
C GLU A 87 8.04 -8.71 22.08
N ARG A 88 8.24 -9.56 21.05
CA ARG A 88 8.37 -9.10 19.66
C ARG A 88 7.08 -8.45 19.16
N GLY A 89 5.92 -9.00 19.49
CA GLY A 89 4.60 -8.41 19.19
C GLY A 89 4.41 -7.05 19.85
N LYS A 90 4.84 -6.90 21.09
CA LYS A 90 4.82 -5.59 21.79
C LYS A 90 5.73 -4.57 21.08
N LEU A 91 6.93 -4.95 20.70
CA LEU A 91 7.87 -4.09 19.97
C LEU A 91 7.32 -3.69 18.58
N ALA A 92 6.80 -4.66 17.81
CA ALA A 92 6.18 -4.39 16.51
C ALA A 92 5.01 -3.41 16.66
N ARG A 93 4.12 -3.65 17.62
CA ARG A 93 2.97 -2.77 17.87
C ARG A 93 3.40 -1.34 18.23
N GLN A 94 4.37 -1.19 19.12
CA GLN A 94 4.89 0.14 19.50
C GLN A 94 5.48 0.86 18.29
N HIS A 95 6.27 0.13 17.49
CA HIS A 95 6.84 0.67 16.27
C HIS A 95 5.78 1.14 15.27
N PHE A 96 4.75 0.33 15.01
CA PHE A 96 3.66 0.70 14.11
C PHE A 96 2.86 1.90 14.61
N ILE A 97 2.59 1.99 15.91
CA ILE A 97 1.92 3.15 16.51
C ILE A 97 2.75 4.43 16.33
N GLU A 98 4.08 4.35 16.50
CA GLU A 98 4.95 5.50 16.28
C GLU A 98 4.98 5.96 14.83
N ILE A 99 5.01 5.02 13.90
CA ILE A 99 4.94 5.32 12.46
C ILE A 99 3.59 5.93 12.12
N GLU A 100 2.49 5.38 12.61
CA GLU A 100 1.15 5.94 12.41
C GLU A 100 1.02 7.35 12.98
N LYS A 101 1.58 7.63 14.16
CA LYS A 101 1.60 8.97 14.75
C LYS A 101 2.38 9.96 13.89
N LYS A 102 3.55 9.55 13.39
CA LYS A 102 4.34 10.37 12.47
C LYS A 102 3.57 10.60 11.18
N TRP A 103 2.99 9.56 10.60
CA TRP A 103 2.18 9.65 9.39
C TRP A 103 0.98 10.58 9.60
N ASN A 104 0.33 10.56 10.76
CA ASN A 104 -0.79 11.45 11.08
C ASN A 104 -0.39 12.84 11.60
N SER A 105 0.91 13.20 11.62
CA SER A 105 1.32 14.54 12.05
C SER A 105 0.81 15.61 11.07
N PRO A 106 0.47 16.83 11.55
CA PRO A 106 -0.01 17.90 10.69
C PRO A 106 0.90 18.18 9.48
N GLU A 107 2.22 18.11 9.69
CA GLU A 107 3.23 18.33 8.67
C GLU A 107 3.18 17.24 7.59
N ASN A 108 3.09 15.97 7.99
CA ASN A 108 3.04 14.86 7.04
C ASN A 108 1.70 14.78 6.31
N VAL A 109 0.59 15.07 6.99
CA VAL A 109 -0.73 15.20 6.36
C VAL A 109 -0.70 16.29 5.28
N MET A 110 -0.14 17.46 5.60
CA MET A 110 -0.01 18.57 4.65
C MET A 110 0.92 18.21 3.47
N ALA A 111 2.04 17.56 3.73
CA ALA A 111 2.96 17.11 2.69
C ALA A 111 2.27 16.16 1.69
N ARG A 112 1.46 15.21 2.18
CA ARG A 112 0.67 14.34 1.31
C ARG A 112 -0.36 15.10 0.48
N ALA A 113 -1.09 16.02 1.11
CA ALA A 113 -2.08 16.83 0.40
C ALA A 113 -1.44 17.64 -0.74
N LEU A 114 -0.24 18.17 -0.52
CA LEU A 114 0.53 18.87 -1.55
C LEU A 114 0.94 17.94 -2.70
N ILE A 115 1.44 16.73 -2.38
CA ILE A 115 1.83 15.73 -3.39
C ILE A 115 0.61 15.33 -4.23
N MET A 116 -0.52 15.04 -3.59
CA MET A 116 -1.78 14.68 -4.27
C MET A 116 -2.27 15.83 -5.17
N ALA A 117 -2.27 17.06 -4.67
CA ALA A 117 -2.64 18.23 -5.47
C ALA A 117 -1.73 18.41 -6.70
N ASN A 118 -0.42 18.20 -6.54
CA ASN A 118 0.53 18.28 -7.64
C ASN A 118 0.30 17.17 -8.69
N ASN A 119 0.05 15.94 -8.26
CA ASN A 119 -0.27 14.83 -9.16
C ASN A 119 -1.55 15.10 -9.96
N ASN A 120 -2.59 15.60 -9.31
CA ASN A 120 -3.83 15.99 -9.99
C ASN A 120 -3.59 17.11 -11.02
N ILE A 121 -2.75 18.10 -10.70
CA ILE A 121 -2.38 19.17 -11.65
C ILE A 121 -1.68 18.58 -12.88
N ILE A 122 -0.77 17.63 -12.70
CA ILE A 122 -0.05 16.97 -13.80
C ILE A 122 -1.03 16.20 -14.69
N GLU A 123 -1.92 15.42 -14.10
CA GLU A 123 -2.93 14.63 -14.82
C GLU A 123 -3.91 15.53 -15.61
N LEU A 124 -4.41 16.58 -14.97
CA LEU A 124 -5.30 17.56 -15.60
C LEU A 124 -4.60 18.28 -16.76
N LYS A 125 -3.34 18.69 -16.59
CA LYS A 125 -2.54 19.28 -17.68
C LYS A 125 -2.40 18.33 -18.85
N GLY A 126 -2.12 17.05 -18.59
CA GLY A 126 -2.04 16.02 -19.64
C GLY A 126 -3.36 15.87 -20.40
N THR A 127 -4.48 15.85 -19.68
CA THR A 127 -5.81 15.75 -20.30
C THR A 127 -6.16 16.99 -21.11
N ILE A 128 -5.89 18.19 -20.59
CA ILE A 128 -6.08 19.46 -21.32
C ILE A 128 -5.30 19.42 -22.63
N GLN A 129 -4.03 19.01 -22.60
CA GLN A 129 -3.19 18.94 -23.80
C GLN A 129 -3.76 17.97 -24.87
N MET A 130 -4.36 16.85 -24.45
CA MET A 130 -5.02 15.91 -25.37
C MET A 130 -6.35 16.43 -25.93
N LEU A 131 -7.08 17.24 -25.16
CA LEU A 131 -8.38 17.79 -25.55
C LEU A 131 -8.29 19.08 -26.36
N GLU A 132 -7.24 19.87 -26.18
CA GLU A 132 -6.98 21.10 -26.95
C GLU A 132 -7.17 20.97 -28.47
N PRO A 133 -6.61 19.96 -29.16
CA PRO A 133 -6.86 19.81 -30.60
C PRO A 133 -8.33 19.55 -30.89
N LYS A 134 -8.99 18.66 -30.13
CA LYS A 134 -10.41 18.34 -30.33
C LYS A 134 -11.31 19.55 -30.13
N ALA A 135 -11.02 20.40 -29.14
CA ALA A 135 -11.74 21.65 -28.92
C ALA A 135 -11.59 22.59 -30.12
N LYS A 136 -10.35 22.81 -30.60
CA LYS A 136 -10.09 23.63 -31.80
C LYS A 136 -10.81 23.10 -33.05
N PHE A 137 -10.85 21.77 -33.24
CA PHE A 137 -11.60 21.16 -34.34
C PHE A 137 -13.12 21.33 -34.20
N ALA A 138 -13.67 21.21 -33.00
CA ALA A 138 -15.09 21.40 -32.74
C ALA A 138 -15.52 22.86 -32.97
N ASP A 139 -14.73 23.81 -32.47
CA ASP A 139 -14.96 25.24 -32.68
C ASP A 139 -14.97 25.57 -34.18
N ALA A 140 -13.99 25.08 -34.96
CA ALA A 140 -13.92 25.28 -36.40
C ALA A 140 -15.18 24.80 -37.15
N LYS A 141 -15.75 23.64 -36.78
CA LYS A 141 -17.01 23.13 -37.38
C LYS A 141 -18.25 23.92 -36.97
N GLY A 142 -18.28 24.49 -35.75
CA GLY A 142 -19.38 25.34 -35.27
C GLY A 142 -19.53 26.62 -36.10
N TYR A 143 -18.41 27.20 -36.56
CA TYR A 143 -18.43 28.36 -37.46
C TYR A 143 -18.95 28.03 -38.86
N GLU A 144 -18.80 26.80 -39.36
CA GLU A 144 -19.29 26.41 -40.70
C GLU A 144 -20.82 26.23 -40.75
N HIS A 145 -21.47 25.85 -39.64
CA HIS A 145 -22.93 25.67 -39.57
C HIS A 145 -23.70 26.94 -39.12
N GLY A 146 -23.00 28.01 -38.73
CA GLY A 146 -23.59 29.28 -38.27
C GLY A 146 -23.71 30.36 -39.34
N ILE A 147 -23.41 30.05 -40.61
CA ILE A 147 -23.51 30.98 -41.74
C ILE A 147 -24.71 30.57 -42.61
N LEU A 148 -25.93 30.94 -42.18
CA LEU A 148 -27.13 31.05 -43.02
C LEU A 148 -27.93 32.28 -42.59
#